data_AF-A0A7S1U6T0-F1
#
_entry.id   AF-A0A7S1U6T0-F1
#
_cell.length_a   1.000
_cell.length_b   1.000
_cell.length_c   1.000
_cell.angle_alpha   90.00
_cell.angle_beta   90.00
_cell.angle_gamma   90.00
#
_symmetry.space_group_name_H-M   'P 1'
#
loop_
_entity.id
_entity.type
_entity.pdbx_description
1 polymer ?
#
loop_
_entity_poly.entity_id
_entity_poly.type
_entity_poly.pdbx_seq_one_letter_code
_entity_poly.pdbx_strand_id
1 'polypeptide(L)'
;MAPVNWRVVLFRSVRDGDLETVQMLAERRPACVHEFFTKEMTHAELEWESLMWHEFVEATCLYIAASYCQENVVQWLLDSGVSPTTRCYCNQIPLDVVGQCHYDAATAKKVRGLLKRPPEVPKPPMAPSCNVKMGTEEMQRKVVEEFDPGPGLPVQTRAKTITEPVQRARVVVQYKTYWLPPGTNFEIRYRLREDEDWTLTQTRSTSKTIHSLLPENVYVFAVRAQNDTGWSEFSQAVEVPT
;
A
#
# COMPACT_ATOMS: atom_id res chain seq x y z
N MET A 1 6.55 -34.16 -8.67
CA MET A 1 6.38 -33.56 -7.32
C MET A 1 5.33 -32.48 -7.44
N ALA A 2 4.27 -32.52 -6.64
CA ALA A 2 3.33 -31.40 -6.57
C ALA A 2 4.08 -30.16 -6.04
N PRO A 3 3.74 -28.94 -6.50
CA PRO A 3 4.35 -27.73 -5.97
C PRO A 3 4.05 -27.64 -4.47
N VAL A 4 5.09 -27.39 -3.67
CA VAL A 4 4.94 -27.21 -2.21
C VAL A 4 4.00 -26.03 -1.96
N ASN A 5 2.99 -26.24 -1.12
CA ASN A 5 2.02 -25.22 -0.74
C ASN A 5 2.75 -24.01 -0.13
N TRP A 6 2.57 -22.82 -0.71
CA TRP A 6 3.28 -21.60 -0.28
C TRP A 6 2.98 -21.24 1.18
N ARG A 7 1.82 -21.65 1.71
CA ARG A 7 1.44 -21.44 3.11
C ARG A 7 2.30 -22.27 4.05
N VAL A 8 2.59 -23.51 3.67
CA VAL A 8 3.51 -24.39 4.42
C VAL A 8 4.91 -23.78 4.43
N VAL A 9 5.37 -23.25 3.29
CA VAL A 9 6.67 -22.55 3.22
C VAL A 9 6.66 -21.33 4.14
N LEU A 10 5.62 -20.49 4.08
CA LEU A 10 5.51 -19.31 4.94
C LEU A 10 5.49 -19.68 6.42
N PHE A 11 4.71 -20.70 6.80
CA PHE A 11 4.64 -21.18 8.18
C PHE A 11 6.03 -21.58 8.69
N ARG A 12 6.77 -22.39 7.92
CA ARG A 12 8.13 -22.82 8.27
C ARG A 12 9.09 -21.65 8.37
N SER A 13 9.09 -20.73 7.40
CA SER A 13 9.96 -19.57 7.43
C SER A 13 9.68 -18.66 8.62
N VAL A 14 8.40 -18.44 8.96
CA VAL A 14 8.02 -17.68 10.17
C VAL A 14 8.43 -18.42 11.43
N ARG A 15 8.22 -19.74 11.51
CA ARG A 15 8.61 -20.59 12.64
C ARG A 15 10.12 -20.58 12.87
N ASP A 16 10.89 -20.70 11.80
CA ASP A 16 12.35 -20.87 11.83
C ASP A 16 13.09 -19.53 11.87
N GLY A 17 12.39 -18.40 11.68
CA GLY A 17 12.96 -17.06 11.72
C GLY A 17 13.62 -16.62 10.40
N ASP A 18 13.34 -17.30 9.29
CA ASP A 18 13.84 -16.98 7.96
C ASP A 18 13.11 -15.76 7.38
N LEU A 19 13.58 -14.58 7.77
CA LEU A 19 13.03 -13.31 7.37
C LEU A 19 13.11 -13.07 5.85
N GLU A 20 14.15 -13.57 5.18
CA GLU A 20 14.35 -13.37 3.75
C GLU A 20 13.24 -14.06 2.95
N THR A 21 12.94 -15.33 3.28
CA THR A 21 11.84 -16.06 2.63
C THR A 21 10.48 -15.46 2.98
N VAL A 22 10.27 -15.01 4.23
CA VAL A 22 9.04 -14.29 4.62
C VAL A 22 8.84 -13.04 3.76
N GLN A 23 9.88 -12.22 3.61
CA GLN A 23 9.84 -11.01 2.78
C GLN A 23 9.56 -11.33 1.32
N MET A 24 10.25 -12.31 0.75
CA MET A 24 10.05 -12.75 -0.64
C MET A 24 8.61 -13.21 -0.91
N LEU A 25 7.99 -13.95 0.03
CA LEU A 25 6.59 -14.37 -0.08
C LEU A 25 5.63 -13.18 0.07
N ALA A 26 5.90 -12.26 0.99
CA ALA A 26 5.10 -11.05 1.18
C ALA A 26 5.15 -10.12 -0.04
N GLU A 27 6.27 -10.02 -0.75
CA GLU A 27 6.36 -9.26 -2.00
C GLU A 27 5.44 -9.79 -3.10
N ARG A 28 5.28 -11.12 -3.15
CA ARG A 28 4.39 -11.78 -4.12
C ARG A 28 2.94 -11.80 -3.66
N ARG A 29 2.70 -11.81 -2.35
CA ARG A 29 1.38 -11.93 -1.72
C ARG A 29 1.26 -11.03 -0.48
N PRO A 30 1.11 -9.70 -0.64
CA PRO A 30 1.17 -8.78 0.50
C PRO A 30 0.12 -9.02 1.59
N ALA A 31 -1.03 -9.62 1.23
CA ALA A 31 -2.10 -9.90 2.19
C ALA A 31 -1.74 -10.97 3.23
N CYS A 32 -0.79 -11.88 2.92
CA CYS A 32 -0.51 -13.05 3.77
C CYS A 32 0.04 -12.71 5.16
N VAL A 33 0.64 -11.53 5.34
CA VAL A 33 1.19 -11.11 6.64
C VAL A 33 0.12 -10.53 7.58
N HIS A 34 -1.02 -10.09 7.05
CA HIS A 34 -2.14 -9.51 7.82
C HIS A 34 -3.28 -10.48 8.07
N GLU A 35 -3.50 -11.40 7.14
CA GLU A 35 -4.62 -12.33 7.18
C GLU A 35 -4.31 -13.58 8.01
N PHE A 36 -5.37 -14.32 8.34
CA PHE A 36 -5.27 -15.68 8.88
C PHE A 36 -4.85 -16.66 7.78
N PHE A 37 -3.60 -16.56 7.32
CA PHE A 37 -3.16 -17.31 6.14
C PHE A 37 -3.27 -18.84 6.34
N THR A 38 -3.20 -19.32 7.58
CA THR A 38 -3.34 -20.74 7.91
C THR A 38 -4.77 -21.28 7.81
N LYS A 39 -5.77 -20.40 7.67
CA LYS A 39 -7.19 -20.80 7.51
C LYS A 39 -7.44 -21.74 6.32
N GLU A 40 -6.62 -21.60 5.27
CA GLU A 40 -6.70 -22.45 4.08
C GLU A 40 -5.71 -23.64 4.12
N MET A 41 -5.01 -23.85 5.23
CA MET A 41 -4.20 -25.05 5.44
C MET A 41 -5.07 -26.18 5.99
N THR A 42 -4.79 -27.41 5.56
CA THR A 42 -5.42 -28.60 6.11
C THR A 42 -4.92 -28.89 7.51
N HIS A 43 -5.72 -29.59 8.33
CA HIS A 43 -5.28 -30.03 9.66
C HIS A 43 -4.02 -30.89 9.58
N ALA A 44 -3.94 -31.80 8.60
CA ALA A 44 -2.76 -32.63 8.39
C ALA A 44 -1.52 -31.77 8.12
N GLU A 45 -1.59 -30.76 7.24
CA GLU A 45 -0.46 -29.84 7.03
C GLU A 45 -0.02 -29.17 8.33
N LEU A 46 -0.94 -28.66 9.15
CA LEU A 46 -0.59 -28.01 10.42
C LEU A 46 -0.01 -29.01 11.44
N GLU A 47 -0.57 -30.22 11.53
CA GLU A 47 -0.10 -31.32 12.38
C GLU A 47 1.36 -31.68 12.09
N TRP A 48 1.75 -31.67 10.81
CA TRP A 48 3.14 -31.91 10.40
C TRP A 48 4.09 -30.76 10.78
N GLU A 49 3.60 -29.53 10.91
CA GLU A 49 4.45 -28.36 11.17
C GLU A 49 4.67 -28.06 12.65
N SER A 50 3.75 -28.46 13.53
CA SER A 50 3.83 -28.18 14.96
C SER A 50 3.06 -29.18 15.83
N LEU A 51 3.60 -29.48 17.01
CA LEU A 51 2.88 -30.23 18.06
C LEU A 51 1.71 -29.42 18.64
N MET A 52 1.73 -28.09 18.52
CA MET A 52 0.68 -27.17 18.95
C MET A 52 -0.23 -26.75 17.78
N TRP A 53 -0.31 -27.56 16.73
CA TRP A 53 -1.02 -27.24 15.48
C TRP A 53 -2.44 -26.68 15.65
N HIS A 54 -3.17 -27.14 16.67
CA HIS A 54 -4.55 -26.75 16.95
C HIS A 54 -4.68 -25.26 17.27
N GLU A 55 -3.65 -24.63 17.83
CA GLU A 55 -3.63 -23.19 18.09
C GLU A 55 -3.42 -22.37 16.80
N PHE A 56 -3.01 -23.02 15.70
CA PHE A 56 -2.65 -22.38 14.44
C PHE A 56 -3.69 -22.52 13.33
N VAL A 57 -4.91 -23.02 13.60
CA VAL A 57 -5.96 -23.25 12.59
C VAL A 57 -6.44 -21.94 11.93
N GLU A 58 -6.34 -20.80 12.61
CA GLU A 58 -6.55 -19.46 12.04
C GLU A 58 -5.57 -18.48 12.70
N ALA A 59 -4.32 -18.55 12.29
CA ALA A 59 -3.21 -17.78 12.83
C ALA A 59 -2.63 -16.81 11.81
N THR A 60 -2.22 -15.65 12.30
CA THR A 60 -1.44 -14.68 11.53
C THR A 60 0.05 -15.00 11.61
N CYS A 61 0.84 -14.43 10.70
CA CYS A 61 2.31 -14.52 10.78
C CYS A 61 2.84 -14.03 12.14
N LEU A 62 2.25 -12.97 12.69
CA LEU A 62 2.70 -12.37 13.96
C LEU A 62 2.43 -13.30 15.15
N TYR A 63 1.31 -14.02 15.14
CA TYR A 63 0.98 -14.99 16.18
C TYR A 63 2.00 -16.13 16.21
N ILE A 64 2.29 -16.74 15.06
CA ILE A 64 3.28 -17.83 14.95
C ILE A 64 4.67 -17.33 15.34
N ALA A 65 5.09 -16.18 14.80
CA ALA A 65 6.40 -15.59 15.12
C ALA A 65 6.56 -15.34 16.63
N ALA A 66 5.50 -14.88 17.31
CA ALA A 66 5.48 -14.68 18.74
C ALA A 66 5.58 -16.01 19.51
N SER A 67 4.82 -17.04 19.12
CA SER A 67 4.84 -18.37 19.75
C SER A 67 6.23 -19.03 19.73
N TYR A 68 7.01 -18.78 18.68
CA TYR A 68 8.38 -19.29 18.51
C TYR A 68 9.49 -18.31 18.91
N CYS A 69 9.15 -17.14 19.48
CA CYS A 69 10.11 -16.09 19.86
C CYS A 69 11.01 -15.58 18.72
N GLN A 70 10.46 -15.38 17.52
CA GLN A 70 11.25 -14.92 16.37
C GLN A 70 11.37 -13.40 16.32
N GLU A 71 12.31 -12.83 17.09
CA GLU A 71 12.51 -11.37 17.27
C GLU A 71 12.55 -10.60 15.94
N ASN A 72 13.40 -11.03 15.00
CA ASN A 72 13.59 -10.32 13.73
C ASN A 72 12.30 -10.30 12.89
N VAL A 73 11.58 -11.42 12.87
CA VAL A 73 10.31 -11.54 12.14
C VAL A 73 9.22 -10.73 12.83
N VAL A 74 9.12 -10.77 14.16
CA VAL A 74 8.17 -9.95 14.93
C VAL A 74 8.40 -8.47 14.70
N GLN A 75 9.65 -7.99 14.82
CA GLN A 75 9.98 -6.58 14.59
C GLN A 75 9.59 -6.17 13.18
N TRP A 76 9.92 -6.99 12.17
CA TRP A 76 9.57 -6.69 10.79
C TRP A 76 8.05 -6.69 10.55
N LEU A 77 7.29 -7.62 11.13
CA LEU A 77 5.82 -7.66 11.03
C LEU A 77 5.15 -6.45 11.70
N LEU A 78 5.67 -5.99 12.84
CA LEU A 78 5.16 -4.79 13.51
C LEU A 78 5.50 -3.52 12.74
N ASP A 79 6.73 -3.43 12.23
CA ASP A 79 7.14 -2.38 11.29
C ASP A 79 6.30 -2.37 10.02
N SER A 80 5.70 -3.52 9.72
CA SER A 80 4.76 -3.68 8.63
C SER A 80 3.35 -3.18 8.95
N GLY A 81 3.05 -2.87 10.20
CA GLY A 81 1.71 -2.48 10.60
C GLY A 81 0.76 -3.67 10.74
N VAL A 82 1.28 -4.89 10.92
CA VAL A 82 0.46 -6.03 11.35
C VAL A 82 -0.05 -5.75 12.77
N SER A 83 -1.35 -5.90 12.98
CA SER A 83 -1.96 -5.58 14.28
C SER A 83 -1.51 -6.57 15.37
N PRO A 84 -0.93 -6.10 16.50
CA PRO A 84 -0.54 -6.95 17.62
C PRO A 84 -1.73 -7.39 18.49
N THR A 85 -2.92 -6.88 18.22
CA THR A 85 -4.15 -7.17 18.97
C THR A 85 -5.10 -8.11 18.22
N THR A 86 -4.72 -8.58 17.03
CA THR A 86 -5.50 -9.57 16.28
C THR A 86 -5.65 -10.85 17.08
N ARG A 87 -6.90 -11.28 17.27
CA ARG A 87 -7.26 -12.50 17.99
C ARG A 87 -7.28 -13.67 17.02
N CYS A 88 -6.50 -14.71 17.31
CA CYS A 88 -6.47 -15.95 16.53
C CYS A 88 -7.51 -16.95 17.06
N TYR A 89 -7.56 -18.17 16.49
CA TYR A 89 -8.58 -19.20 16.77
C TYR A 89 -8.94 -19.37 18.26
N CYS A 90 -7.95 -19.45 19.15
CA CYS A 90 -8.15 -19.61 20.60
C CYS A 90 -8.53 -18.32 21.35
N ASN A 91 -8.95 -17.27 20.63
CA ASN A 91 -9.25 -15.93 21.15
C ASN A 91 -8.04 -15.24 21.85
N GLN A 92 -6.83 -15.70 21.58
CA GLN A 92 -5.57 -15.18 22.11
C GLN A 92 -4.94 -14.17 21.15
N ILE A 93 -4.22 -13.20 21.70
CA ILE A 93 -3.39 -12.27 20.93
C ILE A 93 -1.92 -12.74 20.91
N PRO A 94 -1.09 -12.28 19.97
CA PRO A 94 0.34 -12.62 19.93
C PRO A 94 1.09 -12.45 21.25
N LEU A 95 0.71 -11.48 22.09
CA LEU A 95 1.34 -11.24 23.39
C LEU A 95 1.11 -12.39 24.40
N ASP A 96 -0.01 -13.09 24.30
CA ASP A 96 -0.39 -14.16 25.22
C ASP A 96 0.43 -15.43 24.98
N VAL A 97 0.84 -15.64 23.72
CA VAL A 97 1.47 -16.89 23.27
C VAL A 97 2.99 -16.84 23.22
N VAL A 98 3.61 -15.70 23.57
CA VAL A 98 5.07 -15.52 23.43
C VAL A 98 5.85 -16.64 24.11
N GLY A 99 6.55 -17.42 23.29
CA GLY A 99 7.44 -18.51 23.71
C GLY A 99 6.75 -19.80 24.14
N GLN A 100 5.48 -20.01 23.81
CA GLN A 100 4.78 -21.27 24.09
C GLN A 100 5.37 -22.46 23.34
N CYS A 101 5.80 -22.27 22.08
CA CYS A 101 6.36 -23.36 21.27
C CYS A 101 7.87 -23.47 21.38
N HIS A 102 8.56 -22.34 21.59
CA HIS A 102 10.00 -22.30 21.83
C HIS A 102 10.32 -21.17 22.79
N TYR A 103 10.71 -21.53 24.02
CA TYR A 103 10.98 -20.57 25.07
C TYR A 103 12.48 -20.22 25.12
N ASP A 104 12.80 -18.98 24.78
CA ASP A 104 14.06 -18.35 25.16
C ASP A 104 13.77 -17.10 26.00
N ALA A 105 14.27 -17.05 27.23
CA ALA A 105 13.93 -16.00 28.19
C ALA A 105 14.38 -14.61 27.70
N ALA A 106 15.56 -14.52 27.08
CA ALA A 106 16.10 -13.25 26.60
C ALA A 106 15.27 -12.72 25.43
N THR A 107 15.01 -13.56 24.43
CA THR A 107 14.24 -13.19 23.24
C THR A 107 12.76 -12.97 23.55
N ALA A 108 12.15 -13.80 24.39
CA ALA A 108 10.77 -13.62 24.84
C ALA A 108 10.56 -12.27 25.53
N LYS A 109 11.52 -11.83 26.38
CA LYS A 109 11.45 -10.51 27.01
C LYS A 109 11.44 -9.38 25.98
N LYS A 110 12.29 -9.48 24.94
CA LYS A 110 12.33 -8.51 23.86
C LYS A 110 11.05 -8.50 23.04
N VAL A 111 10.58 -9.67 22.60
CA VAL A 111 9.32 -9.83 21.83
C VAL A 111 8.13 -9.26 22.60
N ARG A 112 8.02 -9.53 23.90
CA ARG A 112 6.99 -8.90 24.76
C ARG A 112 7.12 -7.39 24.81
N GLY A 113 8.35 -6.86 24.80
CA GLY A 113 8.62 -5.43 24.69
C GLY A 113 8.14 -4.84 23.36
N LEU A 114 8.39 -5.54 22.25
CA LEU A 114 7.94 -5.14 20.92
C LEU A 114 6.41 -5.07 20.83
N LEU A 115 5.72 -6.12 21.28
CA LEU A 115 4.26 -6.23 21.21
C LEU A 115 3.51 -5.26 22.13
N LYS A 116 4.18 -4.71 23.15
CA LYS A 116 3.61 -3.70 24.07
C LYS A 116 3.84 -2.27 23.61
N ARG A 117 4.55 -2.05 22.50
CA ARG A 117 4.76 -0.70 21.96
C ARG A 117 3.42 -0.07 21.61
N PRO A 118 3.27 1.25 21.80
CA PRO A 118 2.07 1.94 21.33
C PRO A 118 1.95 1.77 19.80
N PRO A 119 0.72 1.79 19.26
CA PRO A 119 0.52 1.78 17.82
C PRO A 119 1.29 2.93 17.17
N GLU A 120 2.11 2.63 16.17
CA GLU A 120 2.85 3.62 15.40
C GLU A 120 2.16 3.90 14.07
N VAL A 121 2.43 5.07 13.48
CA VAL A 121 2.03 5.37 12.11
C VAL A 121 2.79 4.45 11.15
N PRO A 122 2.25 4.13 9.96
CA PRO A 122 2.90 3.19 9.08
C PRO A 122 4.17 3.81 8.50
N LYS A 123 5.12 2.95 8.09
CA LYS A 123 6.28 3.43 7.32
C LYS A 123 5.81 4.03 5.99
N PRO A 124 6.48 5.10 5.50
CA PRO A 124 6.14 5.69 4.22
C PRO A 124 6.19 4.66 3.08
N PRO A 125 5.29 4.75 2.09
CA PRO A 125 5.39 3.98 0.85
C PRO A 125 6.74 4.16 0.16
N MET A 126 7.12 3.19 -0.67
CA MET A 126 8.24 3.37 -1.58
C MET A 126 7.98 4.53 -2.56
N ALA A 127 9.05 5.10 -3.10
CA ALA A 127 8.97 6.06 -4.19
C ALA A 127 8.06 5.53 -5.32
N PRO A 128 7.08 6.33 -5.79
CA PRO A 128 6.16 5.88 -6.81
C PRO A 128 6.86 5.70 -8.17
N SER A 129 6.55 4.60 -8.85
CA SER A 129 6.83 4.43 -10.27
C SER A 129 5.72 5.09 -11.10
N CYS A 130 6.08 5.95 -12.03
CA CYS A 130 5.13 6.71 -12.83
C CYS A 130 5.26 6.35 -14.32
N ASN A 131 4.14 6.02 -14.95
CA ASN A 131 4.07 5.78 -16.40
C ASN A 131 3.21 6.86 -17.07
N VAL A 132 3.80 7.57 -18.01
CA VAL A 132 3.14 8.68 -18.71
C VAL A 132 2.51 8.18 -20.00
N LYS A 133 1.26 8.60 -20.24
CA LYS A 133 0.55 8.37 -21.51
C LYS A 133 -0.02 9.69 -22.01
N MET A 134 0.27 10.00 -23.26
CA MET A 134 -0.30 11.15 -23.95
C MET A 134 -1.69 10.82 -24.49
N GLY A 135 -2.58 11.81 -24.46
CA GLY A 135 -3.90 11.75 -25.08
C GLY A 135 -4.33 13.11 -25.60
N THR A 136 -5.38 13.09 -26.42
CA THR A 136 -6.04 14.30 -26.93
C THR A 136 -7.42 14.37 -26.30
N GLU A 137 -7.76 15.51 -25.72
CA GLU A 137 -9.06 15.80 -25.13
C GLU A 137 -9.71 16.97 -25.88
N GLU A 138 -11.00 16.90 -26.14
CA GLU A 138 -11.75 17.99 -26.77
C GLU A 138 -12.08 19.06 -25.73
N MET A 139 -11.55 20.27 -25.91
CA MET A 139 -11.86 21.41 -25.06
C MET A 139 -12.87 22.32 -25.77
N GLN A 140 -14.03 22.53 -25.15
CA GLN A 140 -15.03 23.45 -25.66
C GLN A 140 -14.77 24.86 -25.11
N ARG A 141 -14.57 25.83 -25.99
CA ARG A 141 -14.49 27.26 -25.64
C ARG A 141 -15.60 28.05 -26.32
N LYS A 142 -16.23 28.97 -25.59
CA LYS A 142 -17.18 29.92 -26.17
C LYS A 142 -16.41 31.12 -26.70
N VAL A 143 -16.50 31.37 -27.99
CA VAL A 143 -15.91 32.52 -28.67
C VAL A 143 -17.03 33.45 -29.09
N VAL A 144 -16.84 34.75 -28.90
CA VAL A 144 -17.74 35.77 -29.42
C VAL A 144 -17.16 36.24 -30.75
N GLU A 145 -17.82 35.91 -31.85
CA GLU A 145 -17.47 36.42 -33.17
C GLU A 145 -18.23 37.74 -33.39
N GLU A 146 -17.51 38.80 -33.74
CA GLU A 146 -18.07 40.06 -34.21
C GLU A 146 -18.35 39.96 -35.71
N PHE A 147 -19.56 40.35 -36.10
CA PHE A 147 -20.01 40.40 -37.48
C PHE A 147 -20.38 41.85 -37.79
N ASP A 148 -19.67 42.45 -38.76
CA ASP A 148 -19.99 43.77 -39.29
C ASP A 148 -20.93 43.61 -40.50
N PRO A 149 -22.22 43.95 -40.37
CA PRO A 149 -23.19 43.83 -41.47
C PRO A 149 -23.04 44.93 -42.53
N GLY A 150 -22.12 45.89 -42.38
CA GLY A 150 -21.79 46.89 -43.38
C GLY A 150 -21.86 48.35 -42.88
N PRO A 151 -21.43 49.32 -43.71
CA PRO A 151 -21.30 50.72 -43.29
C PRO A 151 -22.65 51.32 -42.84
N GLY A 152 -22.68 51.82 -41.61
CA GLY A 152 -23.85 52.48 -41.01
C GLY A 152 -24.74 51.58 -40.14
N LEU A 153 -24.43 50.28 -40.01
CA LEU A 153 -25.13 49.36 -39.12
C LEU A 153 -24.29 49.04 -37.86
N PRO A 154 -24.91 48.77 -36.71
CA PRO A 154 -24.19 48.40 -35.50
C PRO A 154 -23.54 47.01 -35.63
N VAL A 155 -22.31 46.88 -35.15
CA VAL A 155 -21.58 45.60 -35.05
C VAL A 155 -22.41 44.62 -34.23
N GLN A 156 -22.64 43.43 -34.77
CA GLN A 156 -23.38 42.37 -34.09
C GLN A 156 -22.40 41.35 -33.51
N THR A 157 -22.69 40.82 -32.32
CA THR A 157 -21.90 39.76 -31.68
C THR A 157 -22.66 38.45 -31.64
N ARG A 158 -22.05 37.35 -32.06
CA ARG A 158 -22.62 36.00 -31.94
C ARG A 158 -21.70 35.11 -31.10
N ALA A 159 -22.26 34.50 -30.06
CA ALA A 159 -21.55 33.46 -29.31
C ALA A 159 -21.55 32.14 -30.10
N LYS A 160 -20.37 31.57 -30.29
CA LYS A 160 -20.13 30.29 -30.97
C LYS A 160 -19.29 29.40 -30.05
N THR A 161 -19.70 28.14 -29.89
CA THR A 161 -18.89 27.15 -29.19
C THR A 161 -17.95 26.51 -30.21
N ILE A 162 -16.65 26.55 -29.94
CA ILE A 162 -15.62 25.90 -30.73
C ILE A 162 -15.05 24.76 -29.90
N THR A 163 -14.87 23.60 -30.54
CA THR A 163 -14.19 22.45 -29.96
C THR A 163 -12.77 22.37 -30.52
N GLU A 164 -11.77 22.45 -29.65
CA GLU A 164 -10.36 22.33 -30.03
C GLU A 164 -9.72 21.09 -29.40
N PRO A 165 -8.94 20.31 -30.16
CA PRO A 165 -8.18 19.21 -29.59
C PRO A 165 -7.03 19.77 -28.75
N VAL A 166 -7.02 19.44 -27.45
CA VAL A 166 -5.97 19.84 -26.53
C VAL A 166 -5.21 18.61 -26.05
N GLN A 167 -3.89 18.66 -26.15
CA GLN A 167 -3.04 17.58 -25.69
C GLN A 167 -2.97 17.55 -24.16
N ARG A 168 -3.09 16.36 -23.59
CA ARG A 168 -3.09 16.11 -22.14
C ARG A 168 -2.26 14.89 -21.82
N ALA A 169 -1.49 14.98 -20.75
CA ALA A 169 -0.79 13.85 -20.18
C ALA A 169 -1.67 13.18 -19.11
N ARG A 170 -1.57 11.86 -19.05
CA ARG A 170 -2.13 11.03 -17.98
C ARG A 170 -0.98 10.26 -17.37
N VAL A 171 -0.84 10.33 -16.05
CA VAL A 171 0.23 9.67 -15.33
C VAL A 171 -0.37 8.57 -14.46
N VAL A 172 0.02 7.33 -14.75
CA VAL A 172 -0.30 6.18 -13.89
C VAL A 172 0.76 6.12 -12.80
N VAL A 173 0.37 6.52 -11.60
CA VAL A 173 1.21 6.48 -10.40
C VAL A 173 1.00 5.12 -9.74
N GLN A 174 2.04 4.31 -9.68
CA GLN A 174 2.06 3.00 -9.02
C GLN A 174 3.07 3.02 -7.90
N TYR A 175 2.74 2.46 -6.75
CA TYR A 175 3.65 2.43 -5.61
C TYR A 175 3.53 1.12 -4.87
N LYS A 176 4.65 0.70 -4.29
CA LYS A 176 4.65 -0.43 -3.39
C LYS A 176 4.51 0.10 -1.99
N THR A 177 3.44 -0.31 -1.35
CA THR A 177 3.35 -0.21 0.10
C THR A 177 3.82 -1.53 0.61
N TYR A 178 4.95 -1.45 1.26
CA TYR A 178 5.43 -2.47 2.11
C TYR A 178 4.31 -2.79 3.12
N TRP A 179 3.69 -3.96 2.88
CA TRP A 179 3.01 -4.78 3.88
C TRP A 179 2.02 -4.04 4.76
N LEU A 180 1.19 -3.16 4.20
CA LEU A 180 0.00 -2.62 4.88
C LEU A 180 -1.24 -3.47 4.56
N PRO A 181 -2.27 -3.47 5.43
CA PRO A 181 -3.48 -4.25 5.22
C PRO A 181 -4.15 -3.92 3.87
N PRO A 182 -4.79 -4.91 3.22
CA PRO A 182 -5.64 -4.63 2.07
C PRO A 182 -6.67 -3.54 2.38
N GLY A 183 -6.85 -2.59 1.46
CA GLY A 183 -7.82 -1.49 1.63
C GLY A 183 -7.33 -0.30 2.47
N THR A 184 -6.04 -0.27 2.82
CA THR A 184 -5.34 0.90 3.37
C THR A 184 -5.62 2.15 2.53
N ASN A 185 -5.90 3.29 3.18
CA ASN A 185 -6.04 4.55 2.47
C ASN A 185 -4.65 5.12 2.14
N PHE A 186 -4.51 5.60 0.91
CA PHE A 186 -3.35 6.29 0.41
C PHE A 186 -3.71 7.69 -0.04
N GLU A 187 -2.77 8.61 0.15
CA GLU A 187 -2.87 9.96 -0.35
C GLU A 187 -1.66 10.26 -1.22
N ILE A 188 -1.94 10.68 -2.45
CA ILE A 188 -0.97 11.08 -3.44
C ILE A 188 -0.98 12.59 -3.48
N ARG A 189 0.18 13.20 -3.31
CA ARG A 189 0.38 14.62 -3.58
C ARG A 189 1.12 14.78 -4.90
N TYR A 190 0.69 15.74 -5.70
CA TYR A 190 1.37 16.11 -6.93
C TYR A 190 1.30 17.61 -7.18
N ARG A 191 2.31 18.14 -7.85
CA ARG A 191 2.39 19.54 -8.28
C ARG A 191 3.28 19.68 -9.49
N LEU A 192 3.15 20.76 -10.24
CA LEU A 192 4.19 21.19 -11.16
C LEU A 192 5.45 21.52 -10.35
N ARG A 193 6.62 21.23 -10.90
CA ARG A 193 7.91 21.49 -10.23
C ARG A 193 8.08 22.94 -9.82
N GLU A 194 7.54 23.85 -10.63
CA GLU A 194 7.60 25.31 -10.46
C GLU A 194 6.53 25.85 -9.48
N ASP A 195 5.46 25.09 -9.23
CA ASP A 195 4.40 25.49 -8.32
C ASP A 195 4.79 25.23 -6.85
N GLU A 196 4.34 26.07 -5.92
CA GLU A 196 4.52 25.81 -4.48
C GLU A 196 3.41 24.92 -3.91
N ASP A 197 2.19 25.01 -4.47
CA ASP A 197 1.00 24.36 -3.96
C ASP A 197 0.88 22.90 -4.40
N TRP A 198 0.56 22.03 -3.44
CA TRP A 198 0.31 20.62 -3.70
C TRP A 198 -1.16 20.35 -3.98
N THR A 199 -1.43 19.60 -5.04
CA THR A 199 -2.73 18.96 -5.24
C THR A 199 -2.75 17.60 -4.55
N LEU A 200 -3.81 17.30 -3.80
CA LEU A 200 -3.98 16.06 -3.05
C LEU A 200 -5.07 15.19 -3.66
N THR A 201 -4.85 13.88 -3.69
CA THR A 201 -5.87 12.92 -4.10
C THR A 201 -5.72 11.60 -3.36
N GLN A 202 -6.85 10.95 -3.03
CA GLN A 202 -6.86 9.74 -2.21
C GLN A 202 -7.28 8.50 -2.99
N THR A 203 -6.81 7.32 -2.57
CA THR A 203 -7.17 6.02 -3.15
C THR A 203 -7.00 4.90 -2.13
N ARG A 204 -7.66 3.76 -2.34
CA ARG A 204 -7.46 2.53 -1.55
C ARG A 204 -6.68 1.46 -2.33
N SER A 205 -6.22 1.81 -3.52
CA SER A 205 -5.45 0.94 -4.41
C SER A 205 -4.01 1.44 -4.46
N THR A 206 -3.05 0.52 -4.65
CA THR A 206 -1.62 0.80 -4.84
C THR A 206 -1.29 1.42 -6.21
N SER A 207 -2.32 1.85 -6.93
CA SER A 207 -2.19 2.61 -8.17
C SER A 207 -3.30 3.64 -8.31
N LYS A 208 -2.99 4.75 -8.99
CA LYS A 208 -3.97 5.76 -9.40
C LYS A 208 -3.54 6.43 -10.70
N THR A 209 -4.50 6.69 -11.57
CA THR A 209 -4.27 7.52 -12.76
C THR A 209 -4.61 8.97 -12.45
N ILE A 210 -3.64 9.86 -12.66
CA ILE A 210 -3.82 11.31 -12.61
C ILE A 210 -4.06 11.80 -14.03
N HIS A 211 -5.15 12.53 -14.23
CA HIS A 211 -5.63 12.97 -15.53
C HIS A 211 -5.38 14.46 -15.76
N SER A 212 -5.52 14.87 -17.03
CA SER A 212 -5.57 16.27 -17.44
C SER A 212 -4.33 17.08 -17.04
N LEU A 213 -3.16 16.43 -17.00
CA LEU A 213 -1.89 17.12 -16.78
C LEU A 213 -1.42 17.80 -18.07
N LEU A 214 -0.69 18.90 -17.91
CA LEU A 214 -0.09 19.61 -19.05
C LEU A 214 1.11 18.82 -19.60
N PRO A 215 1.20 18.60 -20.92
CA PRO A 215 2.39 18.00 -21.53
C PRO A 215 3.58 18.97 -21.45
N GLU A 216 4.80 18.46 -21.67
CA GLU A 216 6.07 19.22 -21.70
C GLU A 216 6.40 19.91 -20.37
N ASN A 217 5.94 19.34 -19.27
CA ASN A 217 6.16 19.86 -17.92
C ASN A 217 6.80 18.80 -17.04
N VAL A 218 7.33 19.20 -15.88
CA VAL A 218 7.84 18.26 -14.88
C VAL A 218 6.93 18.31 -13.66
N TYR A 219 6.31 17.18 -13.35
CA TYR A 219 5.48 17.03 -12.15
C TYR A 219 6.24 16.27 -11.07
N VAL A 220 6.02 16.66 -9.82
CA VAL A 220 6.59 16.00 -8.64
C VAL A 220 5.49 15.19 -7.97
N PHE A 221 5.70 13.91 -7.71
CA PHE A 221 4.74 13.02 -7.05
C PHE A 221 5.31 12.45 -5.75
N ALA A 222 4.49 12.35 -4.71
CA ALA A 222 4.82 11.59 -3.50
C ALA A 222 3.55 10.96 -2.90
N VAL A 223 3.71 9.88 -2.13
CA VAL A 223 2.59 9.09 -1.60
C VAL A 223 2.76 8.85 -0.11
N ARG A 224 1.68 8.92 0.67
CA ARG A 224 1.65 8.49 2.07
C ARG A 224 0.52 7.50 2.31
N ALA A 225 0.62 6.72 3.38
CA ALA A 225 -0.36 5.72 3.76
C ALA A 225 -0.99 6.03 5.11
N GLN A 226 -2.18 5.47 5.37
CA GLN A 226 -2.92 5.65 6.62
C GLN A 226 -3.24 4.30 7.27
N ASN A 227 -2.94 4.16 8.56
CA ASN A 227 -3.48 3.09 9.41
C ASN A 227 -4.43 3.68 10.47
N ASP A 228 -4.88 2.84 11.41
CA ASP A 228 -5.75 3.26 12.51
C ASP A 228 -5.10 4.32 13.44
N THR A 229 -3.77 4.36 13.49
CA THR A 229 -3.00 5.36 14.25
C THR A 229 -2.97 6.72 13.55
N GLY A 230 -2.83 6.73 12.22
CA GLY A 230 -2.77 7.96 11.44
C GLY A 230 -2.02 7.83 10.12
N TRP A 231 -1.61 8.99 9.59
CA TRP A 231 -0.89 9.10 8.32
C TRP A 231 0.62 8.98 8.50
N SER A 232 1.27 8.24 7.60
CA SER A 232 2.72 8.25 7.48
C SER A 232 3.24 9.59 6.95
N GLU A 233 4.55 9.79 7.09
CA GLU A 233 5.26 10.74 6.24
C GLU A 233 5.08 10.39 4.76
N PHE A 234 5.30 11.37 3.88
CA PHE A 234 5.31 11.13 2.44
C PHE A 234 6.55 10.34 2.03
N SER A 235 6.38 9.50 1.01
CA SER A 235 7.46 8.81 0.32
C SER A 235 8.48 9.80 -0.23
N GLN A 236 9.65 9.29 -0.61
CA GLN A 236 10.56 10.04 -1.48
C GLN A 236 9.79 10.50 -2.72
N ALA A 237 9.97 11.78 -3.06
CA ALA A 237 9.31 12.38 -4.20
C ALA A 237 9.99 11.95 -5.51
N VAL A 238 9.20 11.82 -6.57
CA VAL A 238 9.67 11.45 -7.92
C VAL A 238 9.27 12.55 -8.90
N GLU A 239 10.25 13.03 -9.67
CA GLU A 239 10.03 13.96 -10.78
C GLU A 239 9.68 13.16 -12.04
N VAL A 240 8.63 13.58 -12.74
CA VAL A 240 8.07 12.89 -13.90
C VAL A 240 7.87 13.91 -15.02
N PRO A 241 8.63 13.83 -16.13
CA PRO A 241 8.39 14.64 -17.30
C PRO A 241 7.13 14.13 -18.02
N THR A 242 6.18 15.02 -18.27
CA THR A 242 4.90 14.71 -18.91
C THR A 242 4.84 15.07 -20.37
#